data_AF-A0A524FIM7-F1
#
_entry.id   AF-A0A524FIM7-F1
#
_cell.length_a   1.000
_cell.length_b   1.000
_cell.length_c   1.000
_cell.angle_alpha   90.00
_cell.angle_beta   90.00
_cell.angle_gamma   90.00
#
_symmetry.space_group_name_H-M   'P 1'
#
loop_
_entity.id
_entity.type
_entity.pdbx_description
1 polymer ?
#
loop_
_entity_poly.entity_id
_entity_poly.type
_entity_poly.pdbx_seq_one_letter_code
_entity_poly.pdbx_strand_id
1 'polypeptide(L)'
;MREDESEEQQVKTGRLHESRILGIMLKFYLEGKKKVTTRDVEFEYKKYFKQIARSTVSTYLNILKNEATLYKERDGRIVYYILSEEPPKALSPFWFTRLFCIDPAYFIRAIYFASLWSIAERIVENNAPEGRSEKLVYNLKYIIGVLILLVLKNRADKCVNCQFGKQQKYNELVQTLENAIKERSDVLSDELVENLRQNYSEIPIFGGLDIKENELEMINELIEFSTKYRKDIEFQTMILNRRVDLKSLQEVESKLDRKEEKILE
;
A
#
# COMPACT_ATOMS: atom_id res chain seq x y z
N MET A 1 8.28 -10.76 -33.78
CA MET A 1 6.85 -10.90 -34.15
C MET A 1 6.18 -12.00 -33.32
N ARG A 2 6.09 -11.84 -31.99
CA ARG A 2 5.37 -12.75 -31.07
C ARG A 2 4.56 -12.00 -29.99
N GLU A 3 4.57 -10.66 -30.01
CA GLU A 3 3.93 -9.81 -29.00
C GLU A 3 2.50 -9.40 -29.39
N ASP A 4 2.20 -9.26 -30.69
CA ASP A 4 0.92 -8.71 -31.15
C ASP A 4 -0.29 -9.67 -30.91
N GLU A 5 -0.10 -11.00 -30.93
CA GLU A 5 -1.18 -11.97 -30.67
C GLU A 5 -1.62 -11.99 -29.19
N SER A 6 -0.66 -11.78 -28.27
CA SER A 6 -0.91 -11.69 -26.83
C SER A 6 -1.69 -10.43 -26.48
N GLU A 7 -1.35 -9.29 -27.09
CA GLU A 7 -2.03 -8.01 -26.85
C GLU A 7 -3.48 -8.03 -27.35
N GLU A 8 -3.76 -8.61 -28.52
CA GLU A 8 -5.13 -8.70 -29.04
C GLU A 8 -6.03 -9.64 -28.22
N GLN A 9 -5.48 -10.75 -27.72
CA GLN A 9 -6.21 -11.63 -26.79
C GLN A 9 -6.52 -10.96 -25.45
N GLN A 10 -5.61 -10.12 -24.94
CA GLN A 10 -5.83 -9.37 -23.70
C GLN A 10 -6.92 -8.28 -23.85
N VAL A 11 -7.02 -7.63 -25.01
CA VAL A 11 -8.12 -6.68 -25.30
C VAL A 11 -9.46 -7.40 -25.35
N LYS A 12 -9.53 -8.60 -25.95
CA LYS A 12 -10.75 -9.41 -26.01
C LYS A 12 -11.21 -9.93 -24.64
N THR A 13 -10.29 -10.09 -23.68
CA THR A 13 -10.58 -10.51 -22.30
C THR A 13 -10.90 -9.36 -21.35
N GLY A 14 -10.97 -8.11 -21.84
CA GLY A 14 -11.31 -6.94 -21.03
C GLY A 14 -10.18 -6.47 -20.11
N ARG A 15 -8.96 -6.97 -20.27
CA ARG A 15 -7.80 -6.51 -19.49
C ARG A 15 -7.26 -5.22 -20.09
N LEU A 16 -7.25 -4.16 -19.27
CA LEU A 16 -6.69 -2.86 -19.64
C LEU A 16 -5.15 -2.95 -19.63
N HIS A 17 -4.49 -2.57 -20.73
CA HIS A 17 -3.03 -2.46 -20.76
C HIS A 17 -2.61 -1.10 -20.19
N GLU A 18 -1.68 -1.07 -19.24
CA GLU A 18 -1.41 0.12 -18.41
C GLU A 18 -0.83 1.29 -19.22
N SER A 19 0.06 1.01 -20.19
CA SER A 19 0.56 2.02 -21.14
C SER A 19 -0.56 2.63 -21.99
N ARG A 20 -1.66 1.90 -22.17
CA ARG A 20 -2.82 2.39 -22.89
C ARG A 20 -3.60 3.32 -21.95
N ILE A 21 -4.02 2.94 -20.76
CA ILE A 21 -4.75 3.86 -19.86
C ILE A 21 -4.02 5.21 -19.66
N LEU A 22 -2.68 5.17 -19.58
CA LEU A 22 -1.84 6.37 -19.48
C LEU A 22 -2.08 7.39 -20.61
N GLY A 23 -2.21 6.96 -21.87
CA GLY A 23 -2.46 7.87 -23.00
C GLY A 23 -3.85 8.53 -22.97
N ILE A 24 -4.86 7.83 -22.46
CA ILE A 24 -6.20 8.43 -22.23
C ILE A 24 -6.11 9.52 -21.17
N MET A 25 -5.40 9.23 -20.09
CA MET A 25 -5.34 10.10 -18.93
C MET A 25 -4.48 11.33 -19.22
N LEU A 26 -3.31 11.18 -19.83
CA LEU A 26 -2.48 12.31 -20.24
C LEU A 26 -3.26 13.36 -21.05
N LYS A 27 -4.28 12.95 -21.84
CA LYS A 27 -5.14 13.88 -22.58
C LYS A 27 -6.02 14.78 -21.69
N PHE A 28 -6.53 14.25 -20.58
CA PHE A 28 -7.27 15.05 -19.59
C PHE A 28 -6.35 16.02 -18.84
N TYR A 29 -5.13 15.58 -18.50
CA TYR A 29 -4.24 16.31 -17.58
C TYR A 29 -3.28 17.28 -18.27
N LEU A 30 -2.61 16.87 -19.35
CA LEU A 30 -1.63 17.73 -20.04
C LEU A 30 -2.30 18.90 -20.75
N GLU A 31 -3.51 18.71 -21.27
CA GLU A 31 -4.24 19.74 -22.02
C GLU A 31 -5.35 20.42 -21.19
N GLY A 32 -5.59 19.99 -19.93
CA GLY A 32 -6.64 20.54 -19.07
C GLY A 32 -8.07 20.39 -19.62
N LYS A 33 -8.28 19.46 -20.56
CA LYS A 33 -9.57 19.28 -21.23
C LYS A 33 -10.55 18.55 -20.31
N LYS A 34 -11.65 19.22 -19.97
CA LYS A 34 -12.74 18.64 -19.17
C LYS A 34 -13.54 17.57 -19.92
N LYS A 35 -13.55 17.59 -21.26
CA LYS A 35 -14.27 16.63 -22.11
C LYS A 35 -13.33 16.11 -23.19
N VAL A 36 -13.25 14.79 -23.37
CA VAL A 36 -12.44 14.16 -24.42
C VAL A 36 -13.28 13.23 -25.29
N THR A 37 -12.99 13.17 -26.58
CA THR A 37 -13.58 12.20 -27.49
C THR A 37 -12.64 11.01 -27.72
N THR A 38 -13.16 9.91 -28.24
CA THR A 38 -12.34 8.77 -28.70
C THR A 38 -11.26 9.20 -29.69
N ARG A 39 -11.55 10.19 -30.56
CA ARG A 39 -10.61 10.68 -31.58
C ARG A 39 -9.46 11.47 -30.94
N ASP A 40 -9.75 12.24 -29.90
CA ASP A 40 -8.73 13.01 -29.19
C ASP A 40 -7.70 12.10 -28.53
N VAL A 41 -8.18 11.01 -27.93
CA VAL A 41 -7.35 9.99 -27.31
C VAL A 41 -6.52 9.22 -28.36
N GLU A 42 -7.14 8.81 -29.47
CA GLU A 42 -6.45 8.14 -30.58
C GLU A 42 -5.27 8.97 -31.12
N PHE A 43 -5.47 10.28 -31.28
CA PHE A 43 -4.43 11.21 -31.71
C PHE A 43 -3.28 11.29 -30.70
N GLU A 44 -3.59 11.24 -29.40
CA GLU A 44 -2.59 11.30 -28.35
C GLU A 44 -1.69 10.06 -28.34
N TYR A 45 -2.26 8.88 -28.53
CA TYR A 45 -1.47 7.66 -28.69
C TYR A 45 -0.58 7.70 -29.92
N LYS A 46 -1.07 8.24 -31.04
CA LYS A 46 -0.24 8.40 -32.25
C LYS A 46 0.97 9.31 -31.99
N LYS A 47 0.84 10.29 -31.10
CA LYS A 47 1.87 11.30 -30.83
C LYS A 47 2.92 10.84 -29.83
N TYR A 48 2.51 10.16 -28.76
CA TYR A 48 3.39 9.84 -27.63
C TYR A 48 3.63 8.33 -27.42
N PHE A 49 2.89 7.47 -28.13
CA PHE A 49 2.92 6.01 -27.94
C PHE A 49 2.85 5.26 -29.29
N LYS A 50 2.64 3.93 -29.25
CA LYS A 50 2.31 3.13 -30.44
C LYS A 50 0.89 3.48 -30.89
N GLN A 51 0.70 3.73 -32.18
CA GLN A 51 -0.62 3.95 -32.75
C GLN A 51 -1.50 2.72 -32.50
N ILE A 52 -2.68 2.93 -31.92
CA ILE A 52 -3.67 1.88 -31.67
C ILE A 52 -4.96 2.14 -32.43
N ALA A 53 -5.70 1.07 -32.72
CA ALA A 53 -6.96 1.17 -33.43
C ALA A 53 -8.03 1.91 -32.59
N ARG A 54 -8.84 2.73 -33.27
CA ARG A 54 -9.95 3.47 -32.66
C ARG A 54 -10.98 2.59 -31.93
N SER A 55 -11.19 1.38 -32.42
CA SER A 55 -12.03 0.37 -31.77
C SER A 55 -11.47 0.00 -30.40
N THR A 56 -10.16 -0.23 -30.30
CA THR A 56 -9.45 -0.52 -29.05
C THR A 56 -9.55 0.65 -28.07
N VAL A 57 -9.36 1.88 -28.53
CA VAL A 57 -9.57 3.09 -27.72
C VAL A 57 -11.01 3.16 -27.17
N SER A 58 -11.99 2.86 -28.03
CA SER A 58 -13.40 2.86 -27.65
C SER A 58 -13.71 1.79 -26.61
N THR A 59 -13.12 0.59 -26.74
CA THR A 59 -13.25 -0.48 -25.76
C THR A 59 -12.74 -0.03 -24.40
N TYR A 60 -11.56 0.59 -24.34
CA TYR A 60 -10.99 1.07 -23.08
C TYR A 60 -11.80 2.18 -22.42
N LEU A 61 -12.26 3.17 -23.20
CA LEU A 61 -13.11 4.23 -22.68
C LEU A 61 -14.45 3.70 -22.15
N ASN A 62 -15.01 2.66 -22.78
CA ASN A 62 -16.24 2.02 -22.31
C ASN A 62 -16.01 1.16 -21.06
N ILE A 63 -14.87 0.47 -20.94
CA ILE A 63 -14.51 -0.26 -19.72
C ILE A 63 -14.40 0.73 -18.54
N LEU A 64 -13.61 1.80 -18.70
CA LEU A 64 -13.46 2.86 -17.68
C LEU A 64 -14.81 3.53 -17.32
N LYS A 65 -15.72 3.64 -18.30
CA LYS A 65 -17.09 4.14 -18.06
C LYS A 65 -17.93 3.15 -17.24
N ASN A 66 -17.85 1.85 -17.56
CA ASN A 66 -18.57 0.81 -16.82
C ASN A 66 -18.03 0.64 -15.39
N GLU A 67 -16.76 0.99 -15.17
CA GLU A 67 -16.09 0.97 -13.86
C GLU A 67 -16.28 2.26 -13.05
N ALA A 68 -17.11 3.18 -13.53
CA ALA A 68 -17.43 4.48 -12.93
C ALA A 68 -16.29 5.50 -12.84
N THR A 69 -15.11 5.20 -13.41
CA THR A 69 -14.00 6.17 -13.52
C THR A 69 -14.35 7.33 -14.46
N LEU A 70 -15.08 7.03 -15.53
CA LEU A 70 -15.58 8.01 -16.48
C LEU A 70 -17.11 8.00 -16.52
N TYR A 71 -17.72 9.13 -16.85
CA TYR A 71 -19.08 9.17 -17.37
C TYR A 71 -19.08 9.64 -18.82
N LYS A 72 -20.21 9.38 -19.48
CA LYS A 72 -20.39 9.63 -20.90
C LYS A 72 -21.47 10.67 -21.11
N GLU A 73 -21.13 11.72 -21.83
CA GLU A 73 -22.06 12.76 -22.28
C GLU A 73 -22.17 12.71 -23.81
N ARG A 74 -23.36 12.97 -24.35
CA ARG A 74 -23.56 13.06 -25.80
C ARG A 74 -23.98 14.46 -26.18
N ASP A 75 -23.30 15.02 -27.16
CA ASP A 75 -23.71 16.23 -27.84
C ASP A 75 -23.93 15.89 -29.32
N GLY A 76 -25.21 15.72 -29.69
CA GLY A 76 -25.60 15.20 -30.99
C GLY A 76 -24.97 13.83 -31.30
N ARG A 77 -24.13 13.78 -32.34
CA ARG A 77 -23.42 12.54 -32.76
C ARG A 77 -22.07 12.35 -32.07
N ILE A 78 -21.62 13.32 -31.28
CA ILE A 78 -20.32 13.29 -30.62
C ILE A 78 -20.48 12.74 -29.22
N VAL A 79 -19.58 11.82 -28.87
CA VAL A 79 -19.50 11.21 -27.54
C VAL A 79 -18.32 11.82 -26.81
N TYR A 80 -18.59 12.41 -25.66
CA TYR A 80 -17.60 12.89 -24.72
C TYR A 80 -17.48 11.93 -23.54
N TYR A 81 -16.25 11.70 -23.11
CA TYR A 81 -15.91 11.04 -21.87
C TYR A 81 -15.36 12.08 -20.90
N ILE A 82 -15.77 11.98 -19.65
CA ILE A 82 -15.46 12.94 -18.60
C ILE A 82 -15.12 12.16 -17.34
N LEU A 83 -14.13 12.61 -16.56
CA LEU A 83 -13.81 12.03 -15.25
C LEU A 83 -14.98 12.24 -14.29
N SER A 84 -15.42 11.17 -13.63
CA SER A 84 -16.51 11.23 -12.65
C SER A 84 -16.15 12.08 -11.43
N GLU A 85 -14.87 12.11 -11.06
CA GLU A 85 -14.34 12.91 -9.96
C GLU A 85 -13.11 13.70 -10.45
N GLU A 86 -12.98 14.95 -10.02
CA GLU A 86 -11.73 15.67 -10.24
C GLU A 86 -10.62 14.99 -9.41
N PRO A 87 -9.43 14.78 -10.00
CA PRO A 87 -8.26 14.37 -9.24
C PRO A 87 -8.03 15.34 -8.07
N PRO A 88 -7.57 14.86 -6.90
CA PRO A 88 -7.15 15.74 -5.83
C PRO A 88 -6.21 16.83 -6.36
N LYS A 89 -6.56 18.10 -6.10
CA LYS A 89 -6.02 19.31 -6.75
C LYS A 89 -4.50 19.55 -6.58
N ALA A 90 -3.79 18.66 -5.87
CA ALA A 90 -2.37 18.75 -5.58
C ALA A 90 -1.54 17.59 -6.17
N LEU A 91 -2.13 16.67 -6.94
CA LEU A 91 -1.41 15.50 -7.43
C LEU A 91 -0.75 15.76 -8.79
N SER A 92 0.58 15.75 -8.78
CA SER A 92 1.45 15.73 -9.96
C SER A 92 1.05 14.62 -10.95
N PRO A 93 1.20 14.81 -12.27
CA PRO A 93 1.04 13.76 -13.30
C PRO A 93 1.84 12.47 -13.02
N PHE A 94 2.86 12.54 -12.15
CA PHE A 94 3.56 11.39 -11.57
C PHE A 94 2.64 10.39 -10.84
N TRP A 95 1.48 10.84 -10.35
CA TRP A 95 0.45 9.97 -9.79
C TRP A 95 -0.39 9.25 -10.84
N PHE A 96 -0.33 9.65 -12.12
CA PHE A 96 -1.02 8.94 -13.19
C PHE A 96 -0.28 7.71 -13.70
N THR A 97 1.03 7.68 -13.53
CA THR A 97 1.81 6.43 -13.66
C THR A 97 1.51 5.44 -12.53
N ARG A 98 0.73 5.81 -11.51
CA ARG A 98 0.36 4.95 -10.36
C ARG A 98 -0.92 4.13 -10.53
N LEU A 99 -1.42 3.99 -11.76
CA LEU A 99 -2.11 2.75 -12.14
C LEU A 99 -1.14 1.55 -12.18
N PHE A 100 0.18 1.80 -12.22
CA PHE A 100 1.19 0.86 -11.73
C PHE A 100 1.40 1.08 -10.24
N CYS A 101 0.97 0.12 -9.43
CA CYS A 101 1.15 0.01 -7.99
C CYS A 101 2.14 0.98 -7.32
N ILE A 102 1.69 1.67 -6.27
CA ILE A 102 2.55 2.33 -5.27
C ILE A 102 3.44 1.31 -4.51
N ASP A 103 3.17 0.02 -4.73
CA ASP A 103 3.83 -1.13 -4.13
C ASP A 103 5.35 -1.02 -4.05
N PRO A 104 6.12 -0.72 -5.11
CA PRO A 104 7.58 -0.77 -5.00
C PRO A 104 8.10 0.18 -3.94
N ALA A 105 7.53 1.38 -3.81
CA ALA A 105 7.99 2.36 -2.83
C ALA A 105 7.67 1.94 -1.39
N TYR A 106 6.45 1.46 -1.12
CA TYR A 106 6.09 0.95 0.21
C TYR A 106 6.84 -0.34 0.56
N PHE A 107 7.06 -1.25 -0.40
CA PHE A 107 7.83 -2.47 -0.17
C PHE A 107 9.32 -2.18 0.00
N ILE A 108 9.92 -1.30 -0.80
CA ILE A 108 11.31 -0.84 -0.59
C ILE A 108 11.45 -0.26 0.82
N ARG A 109 10.47 0.52 1.27
CA ARG A 109 10.46 1.06 2.63
C ARG A 109 10.31 -0.02 3.70
N ALA A 110 9.39 -0.98 3.51
CA ALA A 110 9.24 -2.10 4.42
C ALA A 110 10.52 -2.95 4.50
N ILE A 111 11.19 -3.17 3.36
CA ILE A 111 12.49 -3.86 3.27
C ILE A 111 13.57 -3.06 3.99
N TYR A 112 13.60 -1.74 3.83
CA TYR A 112 14.52 -0.87 4.54
C TYR A 112 14.35 -1.00 6.06
N PHE A 113 13.13 -0.89 6.58
CA PHE A 113 12.87 -1.08 8.01
C PHE A 113 13.13 -2.51 8.48
N ALA A 114 12.85 -3.53 7.66
CA ALA A 114 13.23 -4.91 7.95
C ALA A 114 14.76 -5.08 8.01
N SER A 115 15.52 -4.32 7.21
CA SER A 115 16.97 -4.31 7.29
C SER A 115 17.45 -3.72 8.61
N LEU A 116 16.88 -2.58 9.04
CA LEU A 116 17.17 -1.98 10.36
C LEU A 116 16.82 -2.91 11.51
N TRP A 117 15.67 -3.60 11.42
CA TRP A 117 15.26 -4.61 12.39
C TRP A 117 16.31 -5.71 12.53
N SER A 118 16.86 -6.16 11.40
CA SER A 118 17.86 -7.24 11.34
C SER A 118 19.21 -6.84 11.91
N ILE A 119 19.57 -5.56 11.82
CA ILE A 119 20.84 -5.02 12.36
C ILE A 119 20.66 -4.21 13.66
N ALA A 120 19.52 -4.33 14.33
CA ALA A 120 19.17 -3.51 15.49
C ALA A 120 20.19 -3.61 16.64
N GLU A 121 20.84 -4.77 16.81
CA GLU A 121 21.93 -4.96 17.79
C GLU A 121 23.10 -4.02 17.50
N ARG A 122 23.59 -4.02 16.25
CA ARG A 122 24.65 -3.12 15.80
C ARG A 122 24.25 -1.65 15.90
N ILE A 123 22.98 -1.33 15.63
CA ILE A 123 22.46 0.04 15.77
C ILE A 123 22.56 0.48 17.23
N VAL A 124 22.10 -0.34 18.17
CA VAL A 124 22.14 -0.02 19.60
C VAL A 124 23.57 0.06 20.13
N GLU A 125 24.45 -0.85 19.74
CA GLU A 125 25.88 -0.82 20.11
C GLU A 125 26.57 0.48 19.69
N ASN A 126 26.25 0.99 18.49
CA ASN A 126 26.88 2.19 17.95
C ASN A 126 26.30 3.50 18.50
N ASN A 127 25.10 3.48 19.09
CA ASN A 127 24.35 4.70 19.40
C ASN A 127 23.87 4.79 20.87
N ALA A 128 24.06 3.75 21.70
CA ALA A 128 23.63 3.76 23.10
C ALA A 128 24.83 3.62 24.08
N PRO A 129 24.83 4.35 25.21
CA PRO A 129 25.87 4.23 26.23
C PRO A 129 25.85 2.84 26.91
N GLU A 130 27.04 2.37 27.30
CA GLU A 130 27.29 1.01 27.82
C GLU A 130 26.30 0.60 28.94
N GLY A 131 25.71 -0.61 28.81
CA GLY A 131 25.00 -1.29 29.90
C GLY A 131 23.48 -1.49 29.75
N ARG A 132 22.85 -1.22 28.60
CA ARG A 132 21.42 -1.49 28.35
C ARG A 132 21.11 -2.12 26.98
N SER A 133 21.96 -3.02 26.49
CA SER A 133 21.90 -3.49 25.10
C SER A 133 20.61 -4.28 24.77
N GLU A 134 20.30 -5.34 25.51
CA GLU A 134 19.26 -6.30 25.06
C GLU A 134 17.83 -5.75 25.09
N LYS A 135 17.44 -5.06 26.18
CA LYS A 135 16.09 -4.48 26.29
C LYS A 135 15.87 -3.36 25.27
N LEU A 136 16.90 -2.55 25.02
CA LEU A 136 16.81 -1.48 24.04
C LEU A 136 16.73 -2.03 22.61
N VAL A 137 17.51 -3.08 22.31
CA VAL A 137 17.39 -3.83 21.04
C VAL A 137 15.98 -4.38 20.87
N TYR A 138 15.41 -4.97 21.92
CA TYR A 138 14.05 -5.49 21.88
C TYR A 138 13.03 -4.38 21.58
N ASN A 139 13.10 -3.25 22.30
CA ASN A 139 12.19 -2.13 22.11
C ASN A 139 12.32 -1.51 20.72
N LEU A 140 13.54 -1.39 20.20
CA LEU A 140 13.79 -0.91 18.84
C LEU A 140 13.20 -1.85 17.80
N LYS A 141 13.44 -3.16 17.94
CA LYS A 141 12.82 -4.19 17.09
C LYS A 141 11.29 -4.13 17.17
N TYR A 142 10.73 -3.84 18.34
CA TYR A 142 9.30 -3.68 18.53
C TYR A 142 8.73 -2.49 17.73
N ILE A 143 9.31 -1.30 17.91
CA ILE A 143 8.89 -0.08 17.19
C ILE A 143 9.00 -0.27 15.68
N ILE A 144 10.12 -0.81 15.20
CA ILE A 144 10.32 -1.10 13.78
C ILE A 144 9.27 -2.08 13.26
N GLY A 145 8.90 -3.10 14.06
CA GLY A 145 7.84 -4.04 13.71
C GLY A 145 6.47 -3.36 13.53
N VAL A 146 6.10 -2.45 14.45
CA VAL A 146 4.88 -1.64 14.31
C VAL A 146 4.93 -0.78 13.05
N LEU A 147 6.07 -0.15 12.78
CA LEU A 147 6.26 0.71 11.63
C LEU A 147 6.12 -0.06 10.30
N ILE A 148 6.69 -1.27 10.20
CA ILE A 148 6.50 -2.14 9.02
C ILE A 148 5.01 -2.42 8.79
N LEU A 149 4.24 -2.71 9.84
CA LEU A 149 2.80 -2.94 9.71
C LEU A 149 2.06 -1.68 9.24
N LEU A 150 2.43 -0.49 9.75
CA LEU A 150 1.86 0.78 9.31
C LEU A 150 2.17 1.07 7.84
N VAL A 151 3.40 0.79 7.37
CA VAL A 151 3.80 0.90 5.96
C VAL A 151 2.93 -0.01 5.08
N LEU A 152 2.72 -1.26 5.50
CA LEU A 152 1.88 -2.22 4.78
C LEU A 152 0.40 -1.82 4.80
N LYS A 153 -0.10 -1.26 5.90
CA LYS A 153 -1.46 -0.72 5.97
C LYS A 153 -1.65 0.45 5.02
N ASN A 154 -0.77 1.46 5.06
CA ASN A 154 -0.86 2.61 4.17
C ASN A 154 -0.87 2.16 2.70
N ARG A 155 -0.01 1.19 2.35
CA ARG A 155 -0.03 0.55 1.03
C ARG A 155 -1.39 -0.08 0.72
N ALA A 156 -1.94 -0.86 1.64
CA ALA A 156 -3.20 -1.56 1.45
C ALA A 156 -4.36 -0.57 1.27
N ASP A 157 -4.42 0.51 2.06
CA ASP A 157 -5.44 1.55 1.97
C ASP A 157 -5.42 2.27 0.61
N LYS A 158 -4.24 2.49 0.02
CA LYS A 158 -4.15 3.03 -1.35
C LYS A 158 -4.59 2.01 -2.41
N CYS A 159 -4.45 0.70 -2.12
CA CYS A 159 -4.81 -0.40 -3.02
C CYS A 159 -6.33 -0.70 -3.00
N VAL A 160 -7.04 -0.47 -1.89
CA VAL A 160 -8.51 -0.63 -1.80
C VAL A 160 -9.25 0.27 -2.80
N ASN A 161 -8.68 1.43 -3.12
CA ASN A 161 -9.19 2.35 -4.14
C ASN A 161 -8.90 1.88 -5.59
N CYS A 162 -8.11 0.81 -5.76
CA CYS A 162 -7.84 0.19 -7.05
C CYS A 162 -8.92 -0.85 -7.39
N GLN A 163 -9.16 -1.08 -8.68
CA GLN A 163 -10.11 -2.09 -9.16
C GLN A 163 -9.77 -3.51 -8.69
N PHE A 164 -8.49 -3.78 -8.40
CA PHE A 164 -8.03 -5.04 -7.79
C PHE A 164 -8.30 -5.12 -6.27
N GLY A 165 -8.47 -3.98 -5.59
CA GLY A 165 -8.79 -3.90 -4.15
C GLY A 165 -10.21 -4.34 -3.80
N LYS A 166 -11.10 -4.48 -4.80
CA LYS A 166 -12.48 -4.97 -4.61
C LYS A 166 -12.58 -6.48 -4.39
N GLN A 167 -11.46 -7.22 -4.45
CA GLN A 167 -11.47 -8.66 -4.19
C GLN A 167 -11.54 -8.96 -2.69
N GLN A 168 -12.34 -9.95 -2.30
CA GLN A 168 -12.52 -10.36 -0.90
C GLN A 168 -11.18 -10.62 -0.18
N LYS A 169 -10.21 -11.24 -0.85
CA LYS A 169 -8.87 -11.51 -0.30
C LYS A 169 -8.13 -10.24 0.13
N TYR A 170 -8.33 -9.12 -0.57
CA TYR A 170 -7.72 -7.84 -0.19
C TYR A 170 -8.40 -7.24 1.04
N ASN A 171 -9.73 -7.36 1.16
CA ASN A 171 -10.44 -6.95 2.37
C ASN A 171 -10.00 -7.77 3.60
N GLU A 172 -9.84 -9.08 3.44
CA GLU A 172 -9.31 -9.97 4.48
C GLU A 172 -7.88 -9.58 4.88
N LEU A 173 -7.03 -9.23 3.92
CA LEU A 173 -5.68 -8.74 4.18
C LEU A 173 -5.70 -7.43 4.98
N VAL A 174 -6.51 -6.44 4.57
CA VAL A 174 -6.64 -5.17 5.29
C VAL A 174 -7.09 -5.41 6.72
N GLN A 175 -8.14 -6.21 6.92
CA GLN A 175 -8.64 -6.54 8.25
C GLN A 175 -7.59 -7.26 9.09
N THR A 176 -6.81 -8.16 8.49
CA THR A 176 -5.70 -8.85 9.16
C THR A 176 -4.61 -7.86 9.59
N LEU A 177 -4.25 -6.91 8.74
CA LEU A 177 -3.28 -5.85 9.05
C LEU A 177 -3.79 -4.94 10.17
N GLU A 178 -5.07 -4.54 10.12
CA GLU A 178 -5.67 -3.72 11.17
C GLU A 178 -5.68 -4.41 12.52
N ASN A 179 -6.05 -5.69 12.55
CA ASN A 179 -5.98 -6.50 13.77
C ASN A 179 -4.54 -6.62 14.27
N ALA A 180 -3.57 -6.88 13.37
CA ALA A 180 -2.17 -7.01 13.74
C ALA A 180 -1.57 -5.71 14.29
N ILE A 181 -1.96 -4.56 13.76
CA ILE A 181 -1.58 -3.23 14.25
C ILE A 181 -2.21 -3.00 15.61
N LYS A 182 -3.53 -3.20 15.74
CA LYS A 182 -4.24 -3.02 17.01
C LYS A 182 -3.63 -3.89 18.11
N GLU A 183 -3.40 -5.16 17.84
CA GLU A 183 -2.76 -6.09 18.79
C GLU A 183 -1.37 -5.63 19.24
N ARG A 184 -0.66 -4.78 18.48
CA ARG A 184 0.69 -4.28 18.78
C ARG A 184 0.74 -2.79 19.15
N SER A 185 -0.39 -2.10 19.16
CA SER A 185 -0.42 -0.65 19.43
C SER A 185 -1.53 -0.17 20.37
N ASP A 186 -2.48 -1.04 20.76
CA ASP A 186 -3.65 -0.71 21.59
C ASP A 186 -3.34 0.07 22.88
N VAL A 187 -2.18 -0.19 23.49
CA VAL A 187 -1.76 0.45 24.76
C VAL A 187 -0.53 1.34 24.60
N LEU A 188 -0.05 1.51 23.36
CA LEU A 188 1.00 2.49 23.08
C LEU A 188 0.38 3.89 23.11
N SER A 189 1.18 4.89 23.45
CA SER A 189 0.76 6.29 23.34
C SER A 189 0.32 6.65 21.92
N ASP A 190 -0.84 7.31 21.79
CA ASP A 190 -1.32 7.86 20.51
C ASP A 190 -0.27 8.80 19.87
N GLU A 191 0.49 9.53 20.70
CA GLU A 191 1.60 10.39 20.24
C GLU A 191 2.66 9.57 19.47
N LEU A 192 3.04 8.40 20.01
CA LEU A 192 4.01 7.52 19.36
C LEU A 192 3.43 6.98 18.05
N VAL A 193 2.21 6.43 18.09
CA VAL A 193 1.61 5.77 16.94
C VAL A 193 1.38 6.76 15.80
N GLU A 194 0.93 7.97 16.10
CA GLU A 194 0.68 9.00 15.09
C GLU A 194 1.99 9.55 14.52
N ASN A 195 3.02 9.73 15.35
CA ASN A 195 4.35 10.13 14.86
C ASN A 195 4.93 9.07 13.92
N LEU A 196 4.86 7.78 14.31
CA LEU A 196 5.31 6.68 13.46
C LEU A 196 4.55 6.64 12.13
N ARG A 197 3.24 6.90 12.18
CA ARG A 197 2.37 6.90 11.02
C ARG A 197 2.73 8.04 10.06
N GLN A 198 2.74 9.27 10.55
CA GLN A 198 2.92 10.45 9.72
C GLN A 198 4.35 10.55 9.18
N ASN A 199 5.35 10.39 10.05
CA ASN A 199 6.72 10.77 9.71
C ASN A 199 7.49 9.67 8.98
N TYR A 200 7.23 8.39 9.29
CA TYR A 200 8.03 7.29 8.73
C TYR A 200 7.24 6.34 7.85
N SER A 201 5.94 6.13 8.11
CA SER A 201 5.17 5.12 7.37
C SER A 201 4.60 5.60 6.02
N GLU A 202 4.49 6.90 5.78
CA GLU A 202 3.85 7.50 4.59
C GLU A 202 4.91 8.09 3.63
N ILE A 203 4.78 7.82 2.33
CA ILE A 203 5.84 8.06 1.32
C ILE A 203 6.24 9.55 1.15
N PRO A 204 5.29 10.50 1.05
CA PRO A 204 5.55 11.91 0.76
C PRO A 204 6.49 12.62 1.73
N ILE A 205 6.63 12.12 2.97
CA ILE A 205 7.26 12.85 4.06
C ILE A 205 8.77 12.54 4.18
N PHE A 206 9.27 11.52 3.48
CA PHE A 206 10.65 11.01 3.61
C PHE A 206 11.45 11.08 2.28
N GLY A 207 11.38 12.19 1.56
CA GLY A 207 12.14 12.37 0.30
C GLY A 207 11.75 11.45 -0.87
N GLY A 208 10.68 10.65 -0.72
CA GLY A 208 10.25 9.68 -1.72
C GLY A 208 10.98 8.34 -1.61
N LEU A 209 11.72 7.96 -2.66
CA LEU A 209 12.46 6.69 -2.75
C LEU A 209 13.87 6.77 -2.13
N ASP A 210 14.40 7.98 -1.90
CA ASP A 210 15.75 8.18 -1.39
C ASP A 210 15.72 8.42 0.12
N ILE A 211 15.92 7.35 0.88
CA ILE A 211 15.84 7.29 2.35
C ILE A 211 17.12 7.85 3.01
N LYS A 212 18.17 8.15 2.23
CA LYS A 212 19.53 8.31 2.77
C LYS A 212 19.82 9.66 3.41
N GLU A 213 19.11 10.73 3.05
CA GLU A 213 19.49 12.08 3.47
C GLU A 213 19.33 12.32 4.98
N ASN A 214 18.42 11.60 5.67
CA ASN A 214 18.14 11.78 7.10
C ASN A 214 18.16 10.45 7.90
N GLU A 215 18.85 9.42 7.40
CA GLU A 215 18.85 8.08 8.00
C GLU A 215 19.35 8.07 9.45
N LEU A 216 20.44 8.79 9.76
CA LEU A 216 21.01 8.84 11.11
C LEU A 216 20.09 9.53 12.11
N GLU A 217 19.46 10.63 11.71
CA GLU A 217 18.51 11.38 12.55
C GLU A 217 17.29 10.50 12.87
N MET A 218 16.72 9.85 11.87
CA MET A 218 15.62 8.91 12.05
C MET A 218 16.01 7.74 12.98
N ILE A 219 17.19 7.15 12.80
CA ILE A 219 17.65 6.06 13.68
C ILE A 219 17.74 6.54 15.13
N ASN A 220 18.28 7.74 15.36
CA ASN A 220 18.38 8.32 16.70
C ASN A 220 17.00 8.58 17.30
N GLU A 221 16.05 9.13 16.54
CA GLU A 221 14.66 9.33 17.00
C GLU A 221 13.98 7.99 17.35
N LEU A 222 14.19 6.93 16.57
CA LEU A 222 13.64 5.60 16.88
C LEU A 222 14.25 5.02 18.16
N ILE A 223 15.54 5.26 18.43
CA ILE A 223 16.19 4.88 19.70
C ILE A 223 15.61 5.69 20.86
N GLU A 224 15.39 6.99 20.68
CA GLU A 224 14.75 7.85 21.67
C GLU A 224 13.34 7.37 21.99
N PHE A 225 12.52 7.04 20.99
CA PHE A 225 11.20 6.45 21.20
C PHE A 225 11.29 5.11 21.94
N SER A 226 12.24 4.26 21.57
CA SER A 226 12.48 2.96 22.24
C SER A 226 12.81 3.11 23.73
N THR A 227 13.40 4.25 24.09
CA THR A 227 13.75 4.60 25.48
C THR A 227 12.59 5.29 26.19
N LYS A 228 11.95 6.28 25.55
CA LYS A 228 10.83 7.09 26.08
C LYS A 228 9.62 6.21 26.38
N TYR A 229 9.23 5.35 25.45
CA TYR A 229 8.01 4.54 25.52
C TYR A 229 8.23 3.11 26.01
N ARG A 230 9.38 2.83 26.65
CA ARG A 230 9.74 1.47 27.09
C ARG A 230 8.68 0.76 27.94
N LYS A 231 7.99 1.49 28.82
CA LYS A 231 6.98 0.91 29.73
C LYS A 231 5.74 0.47 28.95
N ASP A 232 5.32 1.28 27.98
CA ASP A 232 4.16 1.00 27.14
C ASP A 232 4.45 -0.22 26.25
N ILE A 233 5.67 -0.31 25.70
CA ILE A 233 6.15 -1.46 24.94
C ILE A 233 6.16 -2.73 25.80
N GLU A 234 6.77 -2.69 26.99
CA GLU A 234 6.79 -3.83 27.92
C GLU A 234 5.37 -4.29 28.28
N PHE A 235 4.45 -3.35 28.52
CA PHE A 235 3.05 -3.65 28.82
C PHE A 235 2.30 -4.26 27.63
N GLN A 236 2.46 -3.70 26.42
CA GLN A 236 1.86 -4.25 25.20
C GLN A 236 2.37 -5.67 24.92
N THR A 237 3.67 -5.91 25.08
CA THR A 237 4.28 -7.24 24.94
C THR A 237 3.71 -8.24 25.94
N MET A 238 3.54 -7.84 27.20
CA MET A 238 2.92 -8.70 28.21
C MET A 238 1.49 -9.09 27.82
N ILE A 239 0.68 -8.15 27.32
CA ILE A 239 -0.69 -8.41 26.85
C ILE A 239 -0.67 -9.36 25.65
N LEU A 240 0.23 -9.13 24.69
CA LEU A 240 0.39 -9.97 23.51
C LEU A 240 0.71 -11.42 23.90
N ASN A 241 1.69 -11.64 24.77
CA ASN A 241 2.05 -12.98 25.22
C ASN A 241 0.88 -13.68 25.90
N ARG A 242 0.14 -12.99 26.79
CA ARG A 242 -1.07 -13.54 27.42
C ARG A 242 -2.13 -13.95 26.38
N ARG A 243 -2.33 -13.17 25.32
CA ARG A 243 -3.28 -13.49 24.25
C ARG A 243 -2.82 -14.72 23.45
N VAL A 244 -1.52 -14.86 23.20
CA VAL A 244 -0.95 -16.04 22.52
C VAL A 244 -1.10 -17.28 23.40
N ASP A 245 -0.78 -17.18 24.68
CA ASP A 245 -0.93 -18.28 25.64
C ASP A 245 -2.39 -18.76 25.69
N LEU A 246 -3.35 -17.84 25.80
CA LEU A 246 -4.78 -18.17 25.78
C LEU A 246 -5.23 -18.84 24.47
N LYS A 247 -4.77 -18.34 23.30
CA LYS A 247 -5.08 -18.98 22.00
C LYS A 247 -4.53 -20.40 21.93
N SER A 248 -3.30 -20.61 22.40
CA SER A 248 -2.68 -21.94 22.41
C SER A 248 -3.40 -22.92 23.34
N LEU A 249 -3.89 -22.46 24.50
CA LEU A 249 -4.72 -23.27 25.40
C LEU A 249 -6.05 -23.68 24.75
N GLN A 250 -6.74 -22.75 24.09
CA GLN A 250 -7.99 -23.03 23.37
C GLN A 250 -7.81 -24.00 22.19
N GLU A 251 -6.67 -23.93 21.50
CA GLU A 251 -6.32 -24.89 20.44
C GLU A 251 -6.03 -26.30 20.98
N VAL A 252 -5.51 -26.40 22.21
CA VAL A 252 -5.30 -27.69 22.88
C VAL A 252 -6.63 -28.27 23.35
N GLU A 253 -7.49 -27.47 23.98
CA GLU A 253 -8.84 -27.88 24.42
C GLU A 253 -9.68 -28.37 23.24
N SER A 254 -9.77 -27.61 22.15
CA SER A 254 -10.52 -28.01 20.95
C SER A 254 -9.98 -29.27 20.25
N LYS A 255 -8.70 -29.61 20.43
CA LYS A 255 -8.12 -30.87 19.95
C LYS A 255 -8.40 -32.05 20.89
N LEU A 256 -8.56 -31.80 22.19
CA LEU A 256 -8.95 -32.80 23.17
C LEU A 256 -10.43 -33.16 23.00
N ASP A 257 -11.31 -32.17 22.85
CA ASP A 257 -12.74 -32.39 22.61
C ASP A 257 -12.99 -33.24 21.35
N ARG A 258 -12.25 -32.96 20.26
CA ARG A 258 -12.30 -33.76 19.02
C ARG A 258 -11.73 -35.19 19.15
N LYS A 259 -10.89 -35.45 20.15
CA LYS A 259 -10.38 -36.80 20.44
C LYS A 259 -11.39 -37.58 21.28
N GLU A 260 -12.06 -36.94 22.22
CA GLU A 260 -13.10 -37.56 23.04
C GLU A 260 -14.33 -37.94 22.20
N GLU A 261 -14.75 -37.09 21.26
CA GLU A 261 -15.83 -37.42 20.31
C GLU A 261 -15.51 -38.66 19.45
N LYS A 262 -14.25 -38.86 19.06
CA LYS A 262 -13.80 -40.02 18.27
C LYS A 262 -13.66 -41.32 19.08
N ILE A 263 -13.65 -41.26 20.40
CA ILE A 263 -13.60 -42.45 21.28
C ILE A 263 -15.02 -42.95 21.60
N LEU A 264 -16.04 -42.11 21.36
CA LEU A 264 -17.44 -42.39 21.63
C LEU A 264 -18.25 -42.86 20.39
N GLU A 265 -17.63 -42.90 19.21
CA GLU A 265 -18.13 -43.56 17.98
C GLU A 265 -17.54 -44.96 17.79
#